data_AF-A0A1H0BRP9-F1
#
_entry.id   AF-A0A1H0BRP9-F1
#
_cell.length_a   1.000
_cell.length_b   1.000
_cell.length_c   1.000
_cell.angle_alpha   90.00
_cell.angle_beta   90.00
_cell.angle_gamma   90.00
#
_symmetry.space_group_name_H-M   'P 1'
#
loop_
_entity.id
_entity.type
_entity.pdbx_description
1 polymer ?
#
loop_
_entity_poly.entity_id
_entity_poly.type
_entity_poly.pdbx_seq_one_letter_code
_entity_poly.pdbx_strand_id
1 'polypeptide(L)'
;MELAAYLFSLLVIAIIDSIIISHINSRAEKKLLQLNKEKYSIQTKYEQLKKEIKEIQQKIKEQEAKLNIQKQLKQTQQKKVLEEENHIKDPILYIRKHNIVPDKEIKRAEAYVKKTATNLSVFDALLLLGVLDEKTANSIKKRIGRE
;
A
#
# COMPACT_ATOMS: atom_id res chain seq x y z
N MET A 1 -71.22 12.85 -62.83
CA MET A 1 -69.79 12.97 -63.19
C MET A 1 -69.02 13.70 -62.10
N GLU A 2 -69.49 14.86 -61.63
CA GLU A 2 -68.79 15.67 -60.60
C GLU A 2 -68.64 14.96 -59.23
N LEU A 3 -69.68 14.30 -58.73
CA LEU A 3 -69.63 13.58 -57.45
C LEU A 3 -68.57 12.45 -57.46
N ALA A 4 -68.48 11.71 -58.57
CA ALA A 4 -67.49 10.64 -58.73
C ALA A 4 -66.06 11.20 -58.77
N ALA A 5 -65.84 12.33 -59.45
CA ALA A 5 -64.56 13.02 -59.46
C ALA A 5 -64.17 13.52 -58.06
N TYR A 6 -65.12 14.06 -57.30
CA TYR A 6 -64.89 14.50 -55.92
C TYR A 6 -64.52 13.33 -55.00
N LEU A 7 -65.25 12.21 -55.06
CA LEU A 7 -64.93 11.00 -54.31
C LEU A 7 -63.55 10.42 -54.69
N PHE A 8 -63.20 10.45 -55.98
CA PHE A 8 -61.89 10.00 -56.43
C PHE A 8 -60.76 10.89 -55.88
N SER A 9 -60.96 12.22 -55.86
CA SER A 9 -59.98 13.15 -55.29
C SER A 9 -59.76 12.95 -53.80
N LEU A 10 -60.83 12.71 -53.02
CA LEU A 10 -60.72 12.38 -51.59
C LEU A 10 -59.97 11.07 -51.36
N LEU A 11 -60.20 10.07 -52.20
CA LEU A 11 -59.52 8.77 -52.11
C LEU A 11 -58.02 8.90 -52.39
N VAL A 12 -57.62 9.72 -53.37
CA VAL A 12 -56.21 10.00 -53.66
C VAL A 12 -55.54 10.71 -52.47
N ILE A 13 -56.19 11.71 -51.87
CA ILE A 13 -55.68 12.41 -50.69
C ILE A 13 -55.50 11.44 -49.51
N ALA A 14 -56.50 10.60 -49.24
CA ALA A 14 -56.43 9.62 -48.15
C ALA A 14 -55.29 8.60 -48.35
N ILE A 15 -55.02 8.18 -49.58
CA ILE A 15 -53.88 7.30 -49.89
C ILE A 15 -52.56 8.01 -49.60
N ILE A 16 -52.40 9.26 -50.05
CA ILE A 16 -51.18 10.05 -49.84
C ILE A 16 -50.95 10.26 -48.35
N ASP A 17 -51.98 10.64 -47.60
CA ASP A 17 -51.91 10.84 -46.15
C ASP A 17 -51.52 9.55 -45.42
N SER A 18 -52.11 8.41 -45.81
CA SER A 18 -51.78 7.11 -45.24
C SER A 18 -50.31 6.73 -45.47
N ILE A 19 -49.77 6.98 -46.67
CA ILE A 19 -48.35 6.73 -46.99
C ILE A 19 -47.44 7.62 -46.14
N ILE A 20 -47.77 8.92 -46.03
CA ILE A 20 -46.98 9.88 -45.24
C ILE A 20 -46.97 9.48 -43.76
N ILE A 21 -48.15 9.18 -43.20
CA ILE A 21 -48.30 8.76 -41.79
C ILE A 21 -47.55 7.46 -41.54
N SER A 22 -47.67 6.47 -42.42
CA SER A 22 -46.97 5.19 -42.29
C SER A 22 -45.44 5.37 -42.30
N HIS A 23 -44.92 6.23 -43.18
CA HIS A 23 -43.49 6.51 -43.26
C HIS A 23 -42.97 7.24 -42.02
N ILE A 24 -43.73 8.21 -41.50
CA ILE A 24 -43.40 8.92 -40.25
C ILE A 24 -43.39 7.94 -39.07
N ASN A 25 -44.44 7.13 -38.93
CA ASN A 25 -44.56 6.14 -37.86
C ASN A 25 -43.43 5.11 -37.92
N SER A 26 -43.10 4.58 -39.10
CA SER A 26 -41.98 3.64 -39.26
C SER A 26 -40.64 4.25 -38.86
N ARG A 27 -40.38 5.52 -39.20
CA ARG A 27 -39.16 6.22 -38.79
C ARG A 27 -39.13 6.48 -37.28
N ALA A 28 -40.26 6.88 -36.69
CA ALA A 28 -40.38 7.10 -35.26
C ALA A 28 -40.17 5.82 -34.46
N GLU A 29 -40.76 4.71 -34.90
CA GLU A 29 -40.62 3.39 -34.28
C GLU A 29 -39.16 2.90 -34.33
N LYS A 30 -38.49 3.03 -35.48
CA LYS A 30 -37.07 2.70 -35.60
C LYS A 30 -36.19 3.52 -34.64
N LYS A 31 -36.45 4.82 -34.51
CA LYS A 31 -35.73 5.70 -33.57
C LYS A 31 -36.00 5.31 -32.12
N LEU A 32 -37.26 5.03 -31.76
CA LEU A 32 -37.61 4.58 -30.41
C LEU A 32 -36.93 3.26 -30.06
N LEU A 33 -36.87 2.33 -31.01
CA LEU A 33 -36.20 1.04 -30.83
C LEU A 33 -34.68 1.22 -30.65
N GLN A 34 -34.05 2.12 -31.39
CA GLN A 34 -32.64 2.48 -31.18
C GLN A 34 -32.41 3.10 -29.80
N LEU A 35 -33.21 4.09 -29.41
CA LEU A 35 -33.11 4.73 -28.10
C LEU A 35 -33.30 3.73 -26.95
N ASN A 36 -34.22 2.78 -27.09
CA ASN A 36 -34.42 1.73 -26.09
C ASN A 36 -33.21 0.79 -25.99
N LYS A 37 -32.60 0.42 -27.12
CA LYS A 37 -31.35 -0.37 -27.13
C LYS A 37 -30.20 0.39 -26.46
N GLU A 38 -30.04 1.67 -26.78
CA GLU A 38 -29.02 2.53 -26.17
C GLU A 38 -29.25 2.64 -24.65
N LYS A 39 -30.49 2.94 -24.22
CA LYS A 39 -30.88 3.00 -22.82
C LYS A 39 -30.53 1.70 -22.08
N TYR A 40 -30.88 0.55 -22.64
CA TYR A 40 -30.57 -0.75 -22.05
C TYR A 40 -29.07 -0.99 -21.95
N SER A 41 -28.31 -0.61 -22.98
CA SER A 41 -26.85 -0.74 -22.98
C SER A 41 -26.19 0.15 -21.92
N ILE A 42 -26.67 1.39 -21.75
CA ILE A 42 -26.19 2.33 -20.74
C ILE A 42 -26.52 1.81 -19.35
N GLN A 43 -27.73 1.31 -19.13
CA GLN A 43 -28.15 0.75 -17.85
C GLN A 43 -27.30 -0.47 -17.47
N THR A 44 -26.99 -1.33 -18.45
CA THR A 44 -26.11 -2.49 -18.24
C THR A 44 -24.70 -2.05 -17.85
N LYS A 45 -24.11 -1.09 -18.58
CA LYS A 45 -22.80 -0.52 -18.26
C LYS A 45 -22.78 0.13 -16.88
N TYR A 46 -23.82 0.85 -16.52
CA TYR A 46 -23.94 1.48 -15.21
C TYR A 46 -23.94 0.44 -14.08
N GLU A 47 -24.71 -0.63 -14.21
CA GLU A 47 -24.73 -1.70 -13.20
C GLU A 47 -23.40 -2.47 -13.12
N GLN A 48 -22.70 -2.66 -14.25
CA GLN A 48 -21.34 -3.22 -14.27
C GLN A 48 -20.36 -2.32 -13.51
N LEU A 49 -20.30 -1.04 -13.85
CA LEU A 49 -19.44 -0.07 -13.17
C LEU A 49 -19.74 0.03 -11.67
N LYS A 50 -21.02 -0.04 -11.29
CA LYS A 50 -21.43 -0.04 -9.88
C LYS A 50 -20.92 -1.28 -9.12
N LYS A 51 -20.86 -2.44 -9.77
CA LYS A 51 -20.23 -3.65 -9.18
C LYS A 51 -18.72 -3.48 -9.06
N GLU A 52 -18.05 -3.01 -10.12
CA GLU A 52 -16.60 -2.75 -10.11
C GLU A 52 -16.21 -1.76 -9.00
N ILE A 53 -16.97 -0.68 -8.82
CA ILE A 53 -16.74 0.29 -7.74
C ILE A 53 -16.83 -0.39 -6.36
N LYS A 54 -17.81 -1.27 -6.14
CA LYS A 54 -17.93 -1.99 -4.87
C LYS A 54 -16.75 -2.92 -4.62
N GLU A 55 -16.31 -3.65 -5.65
CA GLU A 55 -15.14 -4.53 -5.55
C GLU A 55 -13.85 -3.74 -5.27
N ILE A 56 -13.67 -2.59 -5.93
CA ILE A 56 -12.51 -1.71 -5.69
C ILE A 56 -12.55 -1.15 -4.28
N GLN A 57 -13.72 -0.69 -3.80
CA GLN A 57 -13.87 -0.21 -2.42
C GLN A 57 -13.53 -1.30 -1.39
N GLN A 58 -13.91 -2.55 -1.65
CA GLN A 58 -13.56 -3.66 -0.78
C GLN A 58 -12.04 -3.93 -0.79
N LYS A 59 -11.41 -3.94 -1.97
CA LYS A 59 -9.96 -4.11 -2.09
C LYS A 59 -9.18 -3.00 -1.36
N ILE A 60 -9.66 -1.75 -1.43
CA ILE A 60 -9.05 -0.63 -0.70
C ILE A 60 -9.10 -0.87 0.81
N LYS A 61 -10.28 -1.24 1.35
CA LYS A 61 -10.42 -1.55 2.78
C LYS A 61 -9.51 -2.70 3.24
N GLU A 62 -9.39 -3.75 2.43
CA GLU A 62 -8.49 -4.87 2.73
C GLU A 62 -7.02 -4.44 2.72
N GLN A 63 -6.62 -3.59 1.77
CA GLN A 63 -5.26 -3.03 1.72
C GLN A 63 -4.97 -2.12 2.91
N GLU A 64 -5.90 -1.23 3.27
CA GLU A 64 -5.78 -0.37 4.46
C GLU A 64 -5.60 -1.18 5.74
N ALA A 65 -6.39 -2.25 5.91
CA ALA A 65 -6.27 -3.16 7.06
C ALA A 65 -4.88 -3.82 7.10
N LYS A 66 -4.41 -4.35 5.97
CA LYS A 66 -3.05 -4.94 5.86
C LYS A 66 -1.97 -3.94 6.19
N LEU A 67 -2.10 -2.70 5.72
CA LEU A 67 -1.12 -1.63 5.95
C LEU A 67 -1.10 -1.21 7.43
N ASN A 68 -2.26 -1.19 8.08
CA ASN A 68 -2.35 -0.89 9.52
C ASN A 68 -1.68 -2.00 10.35
N ILE A 69 -1.93 -3.27 10.04
CA ILE A 69 -1.26 -4.41 10.69
C ILE A 69 0.25 -4.32 10.50
N GLN A 70 0.73 -4.04 9.29
CA GLN A 70 2.16 -3.88 9.04
C GLN A 70 2.78 -2.72 9.83
N LYS A 71 2.08 -1.59 9.94
CA LYS A 71 2.54 -0.45 10.76
C LYS A 71 2.65 -0.83 12.24
N GLN A 72 1.64 -1.52 12.78
CA GLN A 72 1.67 -2.00 14.16
C GLN A 72 2.80 -3.00 14.41
N LEU A 73 3.02 -3.94 13.49
CA LEU A 73 4.13 -4.89 13.57
C LEU A 73 5.49 -4.17 13.56
N LYS A 74 5.69 -3.20 12.67
CA LYS A 74 6.93 -2.41 12.62
C LYS A 74 7.16 -1.62 13.90
N GLN A 75 6.12 -0.98 14.44
CA GLN A 75 6.23 -0.25 15.71
C GLN A 75 6.55 -1.19 16.88
N THR A 76 5.95 -2.37 16.92
CA THR A 76 6.21 -3.38 17.96
C THR A 76 7.63 -3.90 17.87
N GLN A 77 8.12 -4.18 16.66
CA GLN A 77 9.51 -4.60 16.45
C GLN A 77 10.50 -3.50 16.83
N GLN A 78 10.26 -2.25 16.44
CA GLN A 78 11.10 -1.12 16.83
C GLN A 78 11.16 -0.94 18.35
N LYS A 79 10.03 -1.05 19.05
CA LYS A 79 10.00 -1.02 20.52
C LYS A 79 10.81 -2.15 21.14
N LYS A 80 10.67 -3.38 20.64
CA LYS A 80 11.46 -4.53 21.13
C LYS A 80 12.96 -4.34 20.93
N VAL A 81 13.38 -3.82 19.78
CA VAL A 81 14.79 -3.55 19.52
C VAL A 81 15.32 -2.47 20.46
N LEU A 82 14.56 -1.39 20.68
CA LEU A 82 14.91 -0.33 21.64
C LEU A 82 14.99 -0.86 23.08
N GLU A 83 14.06 -1.71 23.50
CA GLU A 83 14.10 -2.36 24.82
C GLU A 83 15.34 -3.26 24.95
N GLU A 84 15.62 -4.10 23.95
CA GLU A 84 16.82 -4.94 23.93
C GLU A 84 18.13 -4.15 23.91
N GLU A 85 18.18 -2.98 23.25
CA GLU A 85 19.35 -2.11 23.27
C GLU A 85 19.55 -1.45 24.65
N ASN A 86 18.45 -1.01 25.29
CA ASN A 86 18.50 -0.36 26.61
C ASN A 86 18.86 -1.34 27.76
N HIS A 87 18.68 -2.65 27.57
CA HIS A 87 19.03 -3.66 28.57
C HIS A 87 20.50 -4.11 28.55
N ILE A 88 21.32 -3.66 27.59
CA ILE A 88 22.74 -4.05 27.51
C ILE A 88 23.54 -3.27 28.55
N LYS A 89 23.79 -3.91 29.69
CA LYS A 89 24.59 -3.35 30.81
C LYS A 89 26.08 -3.72 30.76
N ASP A 90 26.47 -4.61 29.84
CA ASP A 90 27.85 -5.06 29.66
C ASP A 90 28.50 -4.38 28.45
N PRO A 91 29.58 -3.60 28.65
CA PRO A 91 30.34 -2.96 27.58
C PRO A 91 30.84 -3.90 26.49
N ILE A 92 31.21 -5.14 26.83
CA ILE A 92 31.73 -6.09 25.83
C ILE A 92 30.59 -6.61 24.94
N LEU A 93 29.43 -6.89 25.52
CA LEU A 93 28.21 -7.22 24.76
C LEU A 93 27.78 -6.07 23.83
N TYR A 94 27.87 -4.83 24.28
CA TYR A 94 27.60 -3.66 23.45
C TYR A 94 28.57 -3.54 22.27
N ILE A 95 29.87 -3.68 22.53
CA ILE A 95 30.93 -3.65 21.50
C ILE A 95 30.70 -4.75 20.45
N ARG A 96 30.36 -5.97 20.88
CA ARG A 96 30.05 -7.08 19.97
C ARG A 96 28.78 -6.84 19.15
N LYS A 97 27.69 -6.40 19.78
CA LYS A 97 26.40 -6.19 19.09
C LYS A 97 26.47 -5.08 18.04
N HIS A 98 27.25 -4.03 18.30
CA HIS A 98 27.42 -2.90 17.39
C HIS A 98 28.64 -3.01 16.46
N ASN A 99 29.36 -4.14 16.47
CA ASN A 99 30.56 -4.37 15.65
C ASN A 99 31.60 -3.23 15.74
N ILE A 100 31.74 -2.61 16.91
CA ILE A 100 32.65 -1.47 17.13
C ILE A 100 34.11 -1.92 17.00
N VAL A 101 34.39 -3.14 17.47
CA VAL A 101 35.70 -3.78 17.42
C VAL A 101 35.55 -5.19 16.85
N PRO A 102 36.45 -5.64 15.96
CA PRO A 102 36.45 -7.02 15.47
C PRO A 102 36.60 -8.03 16.62
N ASP A 103 35.82 -9.11 16.59
CA ASP A 103 35.83 -10.14 17.66
C ASP A 103 37.22 -10.79 17.86
N LYS A 104 38.07 -10.76 16.82
CA LYS A 104 39.48 -11.18 16.92
C LYS A 104 40.27 -10.35 17.94
N GLU A 105 40.06 -9.04 17.97
CA GLU A 105 40.75 -8.16 18.93
C GLU A 105 40.15 -8.26 20.33
N ILE A 106 38.84 -8.55 20.45
CA ILE A 106 38.20 -8.86 21.74
C ILE A 106 38.83 -10.12 22.34
N LYS A 107 38.98 -11.19 21.55
CA LYS A 107 39.66 -12.43 21.98
C LYS A 107 41.12 -12.19 22.36
N ARG A 108 41.80 -11.26 21.68
CA ARG A 108 43.17 -10.86 22.02
C ARG A 108 43.22 -10.17 23.38
N ALA A 109 42.28 -9.27 23.68
CA ALA A 109 42.15 -8.63 24.98
C ALA A 109 41.77 -9.63 26.09
N GLU A 110 40.86 -10.56 25.84
CA GLU A 110 40.53 -11.66 26.76
C GLU A 110 41.76 -12.54 27.06
N ALA A 111 42.55 -12.87 26.04
CA ALA A 111 43.78 -13.63 26.21
C ALA A 111 44.86 -12.85 26.96
N TYR A 112 44.94 -11.53 26.77
CA TYR A 112 45.82 -10.65 27.52
C TYR A 112 45.46 -10.67 29.01
N VAL A 113 44.20 -10.40 29.35
CA VAL A 113 43.68 -10.44 30.74
C VAL A 113 43.94 -11.79 31.41
N LYS A 114 43.78 -12.91 30.69
CA LYS A 114 44.07 -14.25 31.24
C LYS A 114 45.55 -14.51 31.51
N LYS A 115 46.46 -13.89 30.76
CA LYS A 115 47.91 -14.08 30.89
C LYS A 115 48.52 -13.15 31.93
N THR A 116 47.95 -11.95 32.09
CA THR A 116 48.36 -11.00 33.12
C THR A 116 47.61 -11.31 34.41
N ALA A 117 48.33 -11.56 35.52
CA ALA A 117 47.74 -11.80 36.85
C ALA A 117 47.12 -10.54 37.49
N THR A 118 46.52 -9.68 36.67
CA THR A 118 45.89 -8.41 37.04
C THR A 118 44.38 -8.57 36.99
N ASN A 119 43.64 -8.01 37.96
CA ASN A 119 42.18 -7.91 37.97
C ASN A 119 41.65 -6.89 36.93
N LEU A 120 42.28 -6.85 35.76
CA LEU A 120 41.99 -5.92 34.68
C LEU A 120 40.77 -6.41 33.90
N SER A 121 39.80 -5.53 33.64
CA SER A 121 38.64 -5.90 32.83
C SER A 121 39.02 -6.01 31.35
N VAL A 122 38.30 -6.84 30.58
CA VAL A 122 38.51 -6.97 29.12
C VAL A 122 38.30 -5.63 28.41
N PHE A 123 37.40 -4.78 28.93
CA PHE A 123 37.16 -3.44 28.39
C PHE A 123 38.36 -2.52 28.58
N ASP A 124 38.98 -2.54 29.77
CA ASP A 124 40.18 -1.74 30.05
C ASP A 124 41.41 -2.29 29.30
N ALA A 125 41.47 -3.61 29.09
CA ALA A 125 42.48 -4.22 28.23
C ALA A 125 42.35 -3.76 26.76
N LEU A 126 41.14 -3.57 26.25
CA LEU A 126 40.93 -3.03 24.89
C LEU A 126 41.43 -1.59 24.74
N LEU A 127 41.29 -0.76 25.79
CA LEU A 127 41.87 0.59 25.85
C LEU A 127 43.40 0.53 25.89
N LEU A 128 43.97 -0.31 26.76
CA LEU A 128 45.43 -0.45 26.92
C LEU A 128 46.12 -1.00 25.67
N LEU A 129 45.46 -1.89 24.93
CA LEU A 129 45.95 -2.41 23.66
C LEU A 129 45.81 -1.43 22.49
N GLY A 130 45.22 -0.25 22.73
CA GLY A 130 44.99 0.77 21.70
C GLY A 130 43.96 0.36 20.64
N VAL A 131 43.18 -0.69 20.92
CA VAL A 131 42.13 -1.19 20.03
C VAL A 131 40.86 -0.35 20.15
N LEU A 132 40.61 0.18 21.35
CA LEU A 132 39.52 1.10 21.65
C LEU A 132 40.10 2.47 21.99
N ASP A 133 39.61 3.53 21.37
CA ASP A 133 39.97 4.91 21.67
C ASP A 133 39.16 5.46 22.86
N GLU A 134 39.73 6.43 23.58
CA GLU A 134 39.08 7.02 24.76
C GLU A 134 37.75 7.70 24.45
N LYS A 135 37.60 8.29 23.25
CA LYS A 135 36.35 8.93 22.83
C LYS A 135 35.23 7.90 22.67
N THR A 136 35.51 6.81 21.95
CA THR A 136 34.54 5.71 21.79
C THR A 136 34.26 5.02 23.13
N ALA A 137 35.28 4.77 23.96
CA ALA A 137 35.09 4.18 25.28
C ALA A 137 34.18 5.02 26.20
N ASN A 138 34.36 6.35 26.22
CA ASN A 138 33.51 7.25 26.99
C ASN A 138 32.07 7.27 26.46
N SER A 139 31.88 7.21 25.14
CA SER A 139 30.53 7.12 24.55
C SER A 139 29.81 5.81 24.93
N ILE A 140 30.55 4.69 25.03
CA ILE A 140 30.02 3.40 25.46
C ILE A 140 29.66 3.44 26.94
N LYS A 141 30.53 3.99 27.81
CA LYS A 141 30.25 4.14 29.24
C LYS A 141 29.00 4.99 29.51
N LYS A 142 28.84 6.10 28.77
CA LYS A 142 27.65 6.95 28.81
C LYS A 142 26.37 6.21 28.43
N ARG A 143 26.41 5.41 27.35
CA ARG A 143 25.25 4.64 26.88
C ARG A 143 24.84 3.51 27.83
N ILE A 144 25.79 2.94 28.56
CA ILE A 144 25.59 1.78 29.43
C ILE A 144 25.30 2.20 30.89
N GLY A 145 25.42 3.49 31.21
CA GLY A 145 25.14 4.03 32.55
C GLY A 145 26.21 3.70 33.58
N ARG A 146 27.49 3.70 33.19
CA ARG A 146 28.66 3.49 34.07
C ARG A 146 29.46 4.79 34.32
N GLU A 147 28.79 5.94 34.32
CA GLU A 147 29.37 7.20 34.83
C GLU A 147 29.28 7.28 36.35
#